data_AF-A0A380WBN6-F1
#
_entry.id   AF-A0A380WBN6-F1
#
_cell.length_a   1.000
_cell.length_b   1.000
_cell.length_c   1.000
_cell.angle_alpha   90.00
_cell.angle_beta   90.00
_cell.angle_gamma   90.00
#
_symmetry.space_group_name_H-M   'P 1'
#
loop_
_entity.id
_entity.type
_entity.pdbx_description
1 polymer ?
#
loop_
_entity_poly.entity_id
_entity_poly.type
_entity_poly.pdbx_seq_one_letter_code
_entity_poly.pdbx_strand_id
1 'polypeptide(L)'
;MNKAMQDALIADGEKLAQLTGEDHGPYFELTSSSPCPRCGEHELYRDSVDVGVGVIHGPYGCPCGWSENEEYDLQKGGGLQEDGGYLDPYGGYWPKDNPVVKMMRAAEAME
;
A
#
# COMPACT_ATOMS: atom_id res chain seq x y z
N MET A 1 11.29 23.30 -3.24
CA MET A 1 12.22 22.34 -2.59
C MET A 1 13.47 22.25 -3.48
N ASN A 2 14.66 22.50 -2.96
CA ASN A 2 15.90 22.55 -3.76
C ASN A 2 16.50 21.13 -3.88
N LYS A 3 17.04 20.77 -5.05
CA LYS A 3 17.65 19.46 -5.35
C LYS A 3 18.68 19.02 -4.31
N ALA A 4 19.44 19.97 -3.75
CA ALA A 4 20.42 19.68 -2.70
C ALA A 4 19.78 19.10 -1.41
N MET A 5 18.56 19.48 -1.07
CA MET A 5 17.83 18.90 0.07
C MET A 5 17.32 17.49 -0.23
N GLN A 6 16.89 17.21 -1.46
CA GLN A 6 16.45 15.87 -1.86
C GLN A 6 17.62 14.89 -1.85
N ASP A 7 18.75 15.29 -2.43
CA ASP A 7 19.96 14.45 -2.47
C ASP A 7 20.49 14.16 -1.05
N ALA A 8 20.37 15.11 -0.12
CA ALA A 8 20.75 14.92 1.28
C ALA A 8 19.82 13.95 2.05
N LEU A 9 18.51 13.99 1.78
CA LEU A 9 17.54 13.09 2.41
C LEU A 9 17.69 11.64 1.91
N ILE A 10 18.02 11.46 0.62
CA ILE A 10 18.36 10.14 0.06
C ILE A 10 19.62 9.58 0.72
N ALA A 11 20.66 10.40 0.89
CA ALA A 11 21.91 9.99 1.53
C ALA A 11 21.75 9.67 3.03
N ASP A 12 20.82 10.31 3.74
CA ASP A 12 20.55 10.01 5.15
C ASP A 12 19.78 8.69 5.32
N GLY A 13 18.93 8.32 4.36
CA GLY A 13 18.26 7.01 4.30
C GLY A 13 19.26 5.83 4.24
N GLU A 14 20.34 5.96 3.48
CA GLU A 14 21.44 4.97 3.48
C GLU A 14 22.14 4.86 4.84
N LYS A 15 22.17 5.96 5.61
CA LYS A 15 22.85 6.02 6.92
C LYS A 15 22.03 5.40 8.05
N LEU A 16 20.70 5.45 7.94
CA LEU A 16 19.77 4.71 8.81
C LEU A 16 19.90 3.20 8.60
N ALA A 17 19.98 2.75 7.34
CA ALA A 17 20.18 1.33 7.01
C ALA A 17 21.49 0.76 7.59
N GLN A 18 22.56 1.56 7.67
CA GLN A 18 23.84 1.15 8.26
C GLN A 18 23.79 0.96 9.78
N LEU A 19 22.84 1.58 10.49
CA LEU A 19 22.77 1.55 11.96
C LEU A 19 21.86 0.44 12.48
N THR A 20 20.79 0.09 11.76
CA THR A 20 19.81 -0.90 12.20
C THR A 20 19.92 -2.23 11.44
N GLY A 21 20.56 -2.22 10.26
CA GLY A 21 20.61 -3.40 9.38
C GLY A 21 19.27 -3.70 8.69
N GLU A 22 18.25 -2.88 8.93
CA GLU A 22 16.94 -2.93 8.26
C GLU A 22 16.89 -1.79 7.24
N ASP A 23 16.65 -2.14 5.96
CA ASP A 23 16.41 -1.15 4.91
C ASP A 23 15.05 -0.51 5.16
N HIS A 24 15.06 0.54 5.98
CA HIS A 24 13.88 1.35 6.24
C HIS A 24 13.52 2.25 5.06
N GLY A 25 14.08 2.05 3.86
CA GLY A 25 13.81 2.76 2.62
C GLY A 25 14.01 4.29 2.69
N PRO A 26 13.89 5.01 1.57
CA PRO A 26 13.88 6.47 1.55
C PRO A 26 12.47 6.94 1.94
N TYR A 27 11.97 6.61 3.14
CA TYR A 27 10.64 7.08 3.54
C TYR A 27 10.75 8.52 3.98
N PHE A 28 10.80 9.41 2.98
CA PHE A 28 10.05 10.66 3.09
C PHE A 28 8.66 10.27 3.61
N GLU A 29 8.25 10.79 4.76
CA GLU A 29 6.90 10.54 5.26
C GLU A 29 5.91 10.87 4.13
N LEU A 30 5.28 9.84 3.56
CA LEU A 30 4.27 10.04 2.55
C LEU A 30 3.10 10.78 3.21
N THR A 31 2.61 11.78 2.51
CA THR A 31 1.42 12.54 2.89
C THR A 31 0.38 12.34 1.81
N SER A 32 -0.89 12.67 2.08
CA SER A 32 -1.93 12.68 1.06
C SER A 32 -1.60 13.62 -0.12
N SER A 33 -0.70 14.59 0.09
CA SER A 33 -0.24 15.53 -0.94
C SER A 33 1.00 15.05 -1.71
N SER A 34 1.63 13.96 -1.27
CA SER A 34 2.79 13.39 -1.96
C SER A 34 2.37 12.85 -3.33
N PRO A 35 3.22 12.97 -4.36
CA PRO A 35 2.94 12.38 -5.67
C PRO A 35 3.04 10.85 -5.60
N CYS A 36 2.14 10.16 -6.29
CA CYS A 36 2.18 8.73 -6.46
C CYS A 36 3.46 8.32 -7.21
N PRO A 37 4.24 7.36 -6.69
CA PRO A 37 5.49 6.94 -7.33
C PRO A 37 5.26 6.22 -8.66
N ARG A 38 4.03 5.75 -8.94
CA ARG A 38 3.67 5.07 -10.20
C ARG A 38 3.22 6.03 -11.29
N CYS A 39 2.22 6.87 -11.02
CA CYS A 39 1.62 7.73 -12.04
C CYS A 39 1.99 9.21 -11.91
N GLY A 40 2.64 9.61 -10.81
CA GLY A 40 2.99 11.00 -10.54
C GLY A 40 1.83 11.90 -10.11
N GLU A 41 0.59 11.38 -10.10
CA GLU A 41 -0.59 12.11 -9.64
C GLU A 41 -0.53 12.36 -8.13
N HIS A 42 -1.16 13.45 -7.68
CA HIS A 42 -1.31 13.76 -6.27
C HIS A 42 -2.60 13.12 -5.71
N GLU A 43 -2.88 13.28 -4.41
CA GLU A 43 -4.03 12.69 -3.72
C GLU A 43 -3.88 11.19 -3.41
N LEU A 44 -2.80 10.86 -2.71
CA LEU A 44 -2.71 9.55 -2.06
C LEU A 44 -3.77 9.43 -0.98
N TYR A 45 -4.47 8.30 -0.96
CA TYR A 45 -5.44 7.98 0.08
C TYR A 45 -4.86 6.95 1.03
N ARG A 46 -5.34 6.90 2.26
CA ARG A 46 -5.12 5.76 3.16
C ARG A 46 -6.28 5.62 4.10
N ASP A 47 -6.58 4.39 4.48
CA ASP A 47 -7.56 4.13 5.53
C ASP A 47 -6.99 4.44 6.90
N SER A 48 -7.87 4.85 7.81
CA SER A 48 -7.50 5.08 9.19
C SER A 48 -8.66 4.74 10.12
N VAL A 49 -8.33 4.15 11.27
CA VAL A 49 -9.32 3.80 12.29
C VAL A 49 -8.81 4.18 13.67
N ASP A 50 -9.65 4.85 14.44
CA ASP A 50 -9.38 5.12 15.86
C ASP A 50 -9.81 3.91 16.69
N VAL A 51 -8.88 3.35 17.46
CA VAL A 51 -9.11 2.18 18.32
C VAL A 51 -9.28 2.55 19.81
N GLY A 52 -9.44 3.83 20.13
CA GLY A 52 -9.63 4.34 21.50
C GLY A 52 -8.34 4.54 22.29
N VAL A 53 -7.20 4.11 21.75
CA VAL A 53 -5.84 4.38 22.28
C VAL A 53 -4.97 5.15 21.27
N GLY A 54 -5.45 5.32 20.04
CA GLY A 54 -4.72 5.94 18.95
C GLY A 54 -5.36 5.61 17.60
N VAL A 55 -4.88 6.28 16.55
CA VAL A 55 -5.31 6.04 15.17
C VAL A 55 -4.32 5.09 14.50
N ILE A 56 -4.82 3.95 14.04
CA ILE A 56 -4.07 3.04 13.17
C ILE A 56 -4.29 3.48 11.74
N HIS A 57 -3.22 3.53 10.97
CA HIS A 57 -3.25 3.92 9.58
C HIS A 57 -2.85 2.77 8.69
N GLY A 58 -3.62 2.54 7.63
CA GLY A 58 -3.28 1.60 6.56
C GLY A 58 -2.20 2.17 5.63
N PRO A 59 -1.74 1.37 4.65
CA PRO A 59 -0.79 1.82 3.63
C PRO A 59 -1.41 2.93 2.77
N TYR A 60 -0.56 3.77 2.18
CA TYR A 60 -1.03 4.70 1.15
C TYR A 60 -1.39 3.95 -0.13
N GLY A 61 -2.47 4.38 -0.77
CA GLY A 61 -2.92 3.93 -2.08
C GLY A 61 -3.11 5.10 -3.04
N CYS A 62 -3.15 4.78 -4.34
CA CYS A 62 -3.47 5.72 -5.40
C CYS A 62 -4.57 5.11 -6.30
N PRO A 63 -5.53 5.90 -6.82
CA PRO A 63 -6.59 5.39 -7.71
C PRO A 63 -6.07 4.69 -8.98
N CYS A 64 -4.79 4.84 -9.33
CA CYS A 64 -4.15 4.08 -10.40
C CYS A 64 -3.83 2.62 -10.02
N GLY A 65 -4.16 2.21 -8.79
CA GLY A 65 -3.96 0.86 -8.26
C GLY A 65 -2.58 0.62 -7.65
N TRP A 66 -1.79 1.67 -7.40
CA TRP A 66 -0.57 1.56 -6.60
C TRP A 66 -0.89 1.53 -5.11
N SER A 67 -0.13 0.74 -4.35
CA SER A 67 -0.13 0.74 -2.89
C SER A 67 1.30 0.78 -2.36
N GLU A 68 1.52 1.43 -1.22
CA GLU A 68 2.78 1.44 -0.49
C GLU A 68 3.20 0.03 -0.05
N ASN A 69 2.23 -0.80 0.31
CA ASN A 69 2.46 -2.22 0.61
C ASN A 69 2.10 -3.08 -0.63
N GLU A 70 3.04 -3.92 -1.04
CA GLU A 70 2.96 -4.81 -2.21
C GLU A 70 1.77 -5.78 -2.19
N GLU A 71 1.32 -6.19 -1.00
CA GLU A 71 0.20 -7.13 -0.83
C GLU A 71 -1.13 -6.55 -1.33
N TYR A 72 -1.23 -5.22 -1.29
CA TYR A 72 -2.42 -4.46 -1.66
C TYR A 72 -2.27 -3.77 -3.03
N ASP A 73 -1.13 -3.94 -3.70
CA ASP A 73 -0.86 -3.32 -4.98
C ASP A 73 -1.54 -4.09 -6.13
N LEU A 74 -2.36 -3.39 -6.91
CA LEU A 74 -3.17 -3.97 -7.98
C LEU A 74 -2.37 -4.24 -9.27
N GLN A 75 -1.06 -4.03 -9.28
CA GLN A 75 -0.20 -4.31 -10.45
C GLN A 75 -0.29 -5.78 -10.90
N LYS A 76 -0.53 -6.70 -9.97
CA LYS A 76 -0.68 -8.14 -10.27
C LYS A 76 -2.11 -8.52 -10.71
N GLY A 77 -3.01 -7.54 -10.78
CA GLY A 77 -4.45 -7.73 -11.00
C GLY A 77 -5.21 -7.68 -9.69
N GLY A 78 -6.33 -6.95 -9.67
CA GLY A 78 -7.35 -7.10 -8.62
C GLY A 78 -8.21 -8.34 -8.89
N GLY A 79 -8.93 -8.80 -7.87
CA GLY A 79 -9.80 -9.97 -7.95
C GLY A 79 -9.34 -11.13 -7.07
N LEU A 80 -9.69 -12.35 -7.46
CA LEU A 80 -9.35 -13.55 -6.72
C LEU A 80 -7.85 -13.85 -6.86
N GLN A 81 -7.16 -13.93 -5.73
CA GLN A 81 -5.72 -14.17 -5.67
C GLN A 81 -5.40 -15.67 -5.62
N GLU A 82 -4.17 -16.06 -5.98
CA GLU A 82 -3.72 -17.46 -5.99
C GLU A 82 -3.80 -18.13 -4.61
N ASP A 83 -3.63 -17.36 -3.54
CA ASP A 83 -3.77 -17.81 -2.14
C ASP A 83 -5.24 -18.01 -1.70
N GLY A 84 -6.18 -17.69 -2.59
CA GLY A 84 -7.61 -17.80 -2.39
C GLY A 84 -8.25 -16.62 -1.65
N GLY A 85 -7.50 -15.56 -1.37
CA GLY A 85 -8.02 -14.27 -0.94
C GLY A 85 -8.60 -13.47 -2.10
N TYR A 86 -9.19 -12.31 -1.80
CA TYR A 86 -9.73 -11.39 -2.78
C TYR A 86 -9.15 -10.00 -2.55
N LEU A 87 -8.50 -9.44 -3.56
CA LEU A 87 -7.98 -8.08 -3.54
C LEU A 87 -8.95 -7.18 -4.30
N ASP A 88 -9.62 -6.27 -3.59
CA ASP A 88 -10.60 -5.38 -4.21
C ASP A 88 -9.93 -4.28 -5.04
N PRO A 89 -10.66 -3.60 -5.94
CA PRO A 89 -10.13 -2.54 -6.80
C PRO A 89 -9.60 -1.30 -6.07
N TYR A 90 -9.76 -1.21 -4.76
CA TYR A 90 -9.26 -0.12 -3.92
C TYR A 90 -8.02 -0.53 -3.12
N GLY A 91 -7.51 -1.75 -3.33
CA GLY A 91 -6.38 -2.28 -2.60
C GLY A 91 -6.78 -2.85 -1.23
N GLY A 92 -8.06 -3.14 -0.98
CA GLY A 92 -8.49 -3.86 0.21
C GLY A 92 -8.34 -5.37 0.05
N TYR A 93 -7.60 -6.03 0.94
CA TYR A 93 -7.44 -7.49 0.89
C TYR A 93 -8.41 -8.20 1.84
N TRP A 94 -9.18 -9.13 1.28
CA TRP A 94 -10.14 -9.96 1.98
C TRP A 94 -9.60 -11.40 2.06
N PRO A 95 -9.35 -11.94 3.27
CA PRO A 95 -8.76 -13.26 3.40
C PRO A 95 -9.73 -14.36 2.91
N LYS A 96 -9.16 -15.50 2.47
CA LYS A 96 -9.90 -16.66 1.94
C LYS A 96 -11.05 -17.16 2.81
N ASP A 97 -10.96 -16.95 4.13
CA ASP A 97 -11.94 -17.41 5.10
C ASP A 97 -13.13 -16.47 5.27
N ASN A 98 -13.06 -15.27 4.70
CA ASN A 98 -14.15 -14.30 4.70
C ASN A 98 -15.38 -14.89 3.96
N PRO A 99 -16.59 -14.81 4.56
CA PRO A 99 -17.79 -15.39 3.98
C PRO A 99 -18.12 -14.85 2.57
N VAL A 100 -17.81 -13.59 2.28
CA VAL A 100 -18.03 -12.99 0.96
C VAL A 100 -17.09 -13.61 -0.08
N VAL A 101 -15.81 -13.78 0.26
CA VAL A 101 -14.82 -14.42 -0.63
C VAL A 101 -15.20 -15.86 -0.91
N LYS A 102 -15.68 -16.60 0.10
CA LYS A 102 -16.22 -17.95 -0.07
C LYS A 102 -17.38 -18.01 -1.06
N MET A 103 -18.30 -17.05 -1.02
CA MET A 103 -19.41 -16.96 -1.97
C MET A 103 -18.95 -16.61 -3.37
N MET A 104 -18.03 -15.65 -3.53
CA MET A 104 -17.47 -15.28 -4.84
C MET A 104 -16.80 -16.48 -5.53
N ARG A 105 -15.99 -17.24 -4.79
CA ARG A 105 -15.35 -18.48 -5.28
C ARG A 105 -16.36 -19.56 -5.66
N ALA A 106 -17.42 -19.70 -4.88
CA ALA A 106 -18.49 -20.65 -5.21
C ALA A 106 -19.23 -20.25 -6.49
N ALA A 107 -19.41 -18.95 -6.74
CA ALA A 107 -20.02 -18.45 -7.97
C ALA A 107 -19.13 -18.68 -9.20
N GLU A 108 -17.83 -18.39 -9.13
CA GLU A 108 -16.87 -18.65 -10.23
C GLU A 108 -16.78 -20.15 -10.58
N ALA A 109 -16.95 -21.04 -9.59
CA ALA A 109 -16.92 -22.49 -9.83
C ALA A 109 -18.19 -23.06 -10.49
N MET A 110 -19.25 -22.25 -10.62
CA MET A 110 -20.51 -22.63 -11.26
C MET A 110 -20.61 -22.15 -12.72
N GLU A 111 -19.66 -21.34 -13.20
CA GLU A 111 -19.47 -20.99 -14.62
C GLU A 111 -18.57 -21.98 -15.34
#